data_AF-A0A429MJJ9-F1
#
_entry.id   AF-A0A429MJJ9-F1
#
_cell.length_a   1.000
_cell.length_b   1.000
_cell.length_c   1.000
_cell.angle_alpha   90.00
_cell.angle_beta   90.00
_cell.angle_gamma   90.00
#
_symmetry.space_group_name_H-M   'P 1'
#
loop_
_entity.id
_entity.type
_entity.pdbx_description
1 polymer ?
#
loop_
_entity_poly.entity_id
_entity_poly.type
_entity_poly.pdbx_seq_one_letter_code
_entity_poly.pdbx_strand_id
1 'polypeptide(L)'
;QGVLAEPKTFINPVPHIAFVWGDNVKFLEKRYAAMIQSPLFKGMKFTEDPAVIKQWAPLVMTDRDPTQKVAATRMEVGSDVNYGSITKQLVNHLNQNPNFKLQTSTEVTGISQNDDKTWTVSFKNLKTGKTDHVKTRFVFIGAGGAAVKLLQLTGLPEAKQYAGFPVGGEFLITDNPAITAQHTAKVYGRAELGAPPMSVPHIDTRYIDGKKYVLFGPFATYSNKFLKNGSQLDLLASTNKSNVLPMTTVGLENLDLVKYLVSQVMMSDEDRLNELRKYYPDAKAEDWRLSQGGQRVQII
;
A
#
# COMPACT_ATOMS: atom_id res chain seq x y z
N GLN A 1 -22.28 4.85 15.80
CA GLN A 1 -22.03 3.70 16.70
C GLN A 1 -22.78 2.49 16.14
N GLY A 2 -22.25 1.26 16.26
CA GLY A 2 -22.89 0.06 15.69
C GLY A 2 -22.74 -0.15 14.17
N VAL A 3 -21.76 0.51 13.55
CA VAL A 3 -21.52 0.42 12.09
C VAL A 3 -20.59 -0.73 11.74
N LEU A 4 -19.51 -0.89 12.52
CA LEU A 4 -18.59 -2.00 12.37
C LEU A 4 -19.08 -3.16 13.23
N ALA A 5 -19.07 -4.36 12.65
CA ALA A 5 -19.43 -5.62 13.27
C ALA A 5 -18.30 -6.12 14.20
N GLU A 6 -18.21 -7.44 14.40
CA GLU A 6 -17.21 -8.08 15.26
C GLU A 6 -15.77 -7.63 14.93
N PRO A 7 -14.98 -7.11 15.90
CA PRO A 7 -13.64 -6.59 15.68
C PRO A 7 -12.72 -7.52 14.90
N LYS A 8 -12.75 -8.83 15.19
CA LYS A 8 -11.90 -9.84 14.52
C LYS A 8 -12.09 -9.90 13.00
N THR A 9 -13.21 -9.40 12.49
CA THR A 9 -13.48 -9.34 11.04
C THR A 9 -12.69 -8.25 10.32
N PHE A 10 -12.12 -7.29 11.05
CA PHE A 10 -11.42 -6.16 10.45
C PHE A 10 -10.17 -5.70 11.19
N ILE A 11 -9.97 -6.06 12.46
CA ILE A 11 -8.79 -5.73 13.25
C ILE A 11 -8.37 -6.92 14.12
N ASN A 12 -7.09 -7.30 14.04
CA ASN A 12 -6.53 -8.42 14.75
C ASN A 12 -5.22 -8.01 15.44
N PRO A 13 -5.00 -8.35 16.72
CA PRO A 13 -3.75 -8.03 17.40
C PRO A 13 -2.60 -8.79 16.73
N VAL A 14 -1.58 -8.06 16.30
CA VAL A 14 -0.38 -8.62 15.66
C VAL A 14 0.81 -7.75 16.09
N PRO A 15 1.77 -8.31 16.84
CA PRO A 15 2.97 -7.57 17.23
C PRO A 15 3.72 -7.01 16.02
N HIS A 16 4.25 -5.80 16.17
CA HIS A 16 5.10 -5.18 15.16
C HIS A 16 6.56 -5.28 15.59
N ILE A 17 7.39 -5.77 14.69
CA ILE A 17 8.81 -5.98 14.89
C ILE A 17 9.56 -5.16 13.84
N ALA A 18 10.50 -4.32 14.26
CA ALA A 18 11.50 -3.81 13.33
C ALA A 18 12.72 -4.72 13.42
N PHE A 19 13.22 -5.23 12.29
CA PHE A 19 14.33 -6.16 12.23
C PHE A 19 15.41 -5.62 11.29
N VAL A 20 16.66 -5.68 11.74
CA VAL A 20 17.81 -5.25 10.95
C VAL A 20 18.98 -6.19 11.15
N TRP A 21 19.94 -6.16 10.22
CA TRP A 21 21.19 -6.92 10.30
C TRP A 21 22.39 -6.07 9.85
N GLY A 22 23.59 -6.57 10.15
CA GLY A 22 24.86 -5.94 9.78
C GLY A 22 25.03 -4.56 10.40
N ASP A 23 25.46 -3.59 9.59
CA ASP A 23 25.75 -2.22 10.05
C ASP A 23 24.51 -1.44 10.52
N ASN A 24 23.31 -1.95 10.25
CA ASN A 24 22.06 -1.33 10.65
C ASN A 24 21.72 -1.49 12.14
N VAL A 25 22.41 -2.38 12.86
CA VAL A 25 22.16 -2.62 14.30
C VAL A 25 22.29 -1.32 15.11
N LYS A 26 23.37 -0.57 14.91
CA LYS A 26 23.59 0.73 15.57
C LYS A 26 22.51 1.77 15.26
N PHE A 27 21.91 1.70 14.07
CA PHE A 27 20.81 2.59 13.72
C PHE A 27 19.55 2.24 14.50
N LEU A 28 19.21 0.94 14.59
CA LEU A 28 18.02 0.50 15.30
C LEU A 28 18.12 0.80 16.80
N GLU A 29 19.30 0.61 17.39
CA GLU A 29 19.59 0.98 18.78
C GLU A 29 19.33 2.48 19.04
N LYS A 30 19.91 3.37 18.22
CA LYS A 30 19.68 4.83 18.33
C LYS A 30 18.21 5.19 18.14
N ARG A 31 17.54 4.57 17.16
CA ARG A 31 16.12 4.78 16.89
C ARG A 31 15.26 4.35 18.10
N TYR A 32 15.56 3.19 18.69
CA TYR A 32 14.90 2.72 19.90
C TYR A 32 15.05 3.72 21.04
N ALA A 33 16.29 4.14 21.35
CA ALA A 33 16.59 5.08 22.42
C ALA A 33 15.84 6.42 22.27
N ALA A 34 15.65 6.90 21.04
CA ALA A 34 14.86 8.09 20.74
C ALA A 34 13.35 7.84 20.88
N MET A 35 12.84 6.71 20.40
CA MET A 35 11.40 6.42 20.41
C MET A 35 10.84 6.22 21.81
N ILE A 36 11.54 5.51 22.69
CA ILE A 36 11.04 5.21 24.05
C ILE A 36 10.86 6.44 24.93
N GLN A 37 11.39 7.60 24.53
CA GLN A 37 11.13 8.87 25.21
C GLN A 37 9.66 9.32 25.05
N SER A 38 8.97 8.84 24.03
CA SER A 38 7.54 9.08 23.86
C SER A 38 6.70 8.02 24.59
N PRO A 39 5.66 8.41 25.33
CA PRO A 39 4.73 7.48 25.98
C PRO A 39 4.09 6.47 25.02
N LEU A 40 3.95 6.83 23.74
CA LEU A 40 3.43 5.95 22.69
C LEU A 40 4.29 4.69 22.49
N PHE A 41 5.57 4.73 22.88
CA PHE A 41 6.51 3.63 22.71
C PHE A 41 7.01 3.02 24.02
N LYS A 42 6.39 3.33 25.16
CA LYS A 42 6.82 2.87 26.50
C LYS A 42 6.90 1.33 26.64
N GLY A 43 6.10 0.59 25.86
CA GLY A 43 6.10 -0.89 25.86
C GLY A 43 7.06 -1.54 24.84
N MET A 44 7.83 -0.74 24.09
CA MET A 44 8.74 -1.26 23.08
C MET A 44 9.93 -1.97 23.73
N LYS A 45 10.27 -3.15 23.21
CA LYS A 45 11.47 -3.91 23.61
C LYS A 45 12.54 -3.80 22.53
N PHE A 46 13.80 -3.89 22.92
CA PHE A 46 14.96 -4.00 22.02
C PHE A 46 15.82 -5.20 22.42
N THR A 47 16.39 -5.90 21.44
CA THR A 47 17.35 -6.98 21.68
C THR A 47 18.27 -7.17 20.48
N GLU A 48 19.49 -7.60 20.75
CA GLU A 48 20.45 -8.12 19.75
C GLU A 48 20.62 -9.65 19.87
N ASP A 49 19.98 -10.28 20.86
CA ASP A 49 20.09 -11.73 21.09
C ASP A 49 19.30 -12.52 20.02
N PRO A 50 19.98 -13.30 19.16
CA PRO A 50 19.33 -14.10 18.11
C PRO A 50 18.28 -15.08 18.65
N ALA A 51 18.47 -15.62 19.86
CA ALA A 51 17.52 -16.55 20.47
C ALA A 51 16.21 -15.84 20.85
N VAL A 52 16.28 -14.62 21.37
CA VAL A 52 15.10 -13.80 21.67
C VAL A 52 14.38 -13.40 20.37
N ILE A 53 15.13 -13.00 19.34
CA ILE A 53 14.54 -12.64 18.04
C ILE A 53 13.85 -13.87 17.41
N LYS A 54 14.44 -15.07 17.53
CA LYS A 54 13.85 -16.31 17.03
C LYS A 54 12.53 -16.65 17.71
N GLN A 55 12.39 -16.37 19.00
CA GLN A 55 11.10 -16.51 19.69
C GLN A 55 10.05 -15.52 19.15
N TRP A 56 10.47 -14.34 18.70
CA TRP A 56 9.56 -13.32 18.19
C TRP A 56 9.15 -13.52 16.73
N ALA A 57 10.09 -13.96 15.89
CA ALA A 57 9.92 -14.14 14.45
C ALA A 57 10.69 -15.40 13.98
N PRO A 58 10.16 -16.62 14.21
CA PRO A 58 10.84 -17.87 13.87
C PRO A 58 11.26 -17.95 12.41
N LEU A 59 10.38 -17.60 11.47
CA LEU A 59 10.69 -17.61 10.04
C LEU A 59 11.91 -16.74 9.69
N VAL A 60 12.15 -15.68 10.45
CA VAL A 60 13.22 -14.71 10.17
C VAL A 60 14.58 -15.19 10.63
N MET A 61 14.61 -16.06 11.64
CA MET A 61 15.84 -16.49 12.32
C MET A 61 16.19 -17.95 12.12
N THR A 62 15.25 -18.82 11.74
CA THR A 62 15.57 -20.20 11.35
C THR A 62 16.50 -20.20 10.14
N ASP A 63 17.55 -21.00 10.23
CA ASP A 63 18.60 -21.18 9.21
C ASP A 63 19.32 -19.89 8.77
N ARG A 64 19.23 -18.84 9.59
CA ARG A 64 20.07 -17.64 9.46
C ARG A 64 21.47 -17.90 10.01
N ASP A 65 22.48 -17.35 9.34
CA ASP A 65 23.88 -17.38 9.78
C ASP A 65 24.03 -16.86 11.23
N PRO A 66 24.51 -17.69 12.17
CA PRO A 66 24.64 -17.31 13.58
C PRO A 66 25.71 -16.24 13.83
N THR A 67 26.62 -16.02 12.88
CA THR A 67 27.66 -14.98 12.96
C THR A 67 27.16 -13.61 12.49
N GLN A 68 26.02 -13.58 11.80
CA GLN A 68 25.41 -12.34 11.32
C GLN A 68 24.90 -11.51 12.49
N LYS A 69 25.40 -10.27 12.60
CA LYS A 69 24.85 -9.30 13.55
C LYS A 69 23.40 -8.99 13.21
N VAL A 70 22.52 -9.07 14.20
CA VAL A 70 21.09 -8.81 14.07
C VAL A 70 20.60 -7.99 15.25
N ALA A 71 19.53 -7.22 15.04
CA ALA A 71 18.83 -6.55 16.12
C ALA A 71 17.34 -6.45 15.79
N ALA A 72 16.51 -6.43 16.82
CA ALA A 72 15.08 -6.21 16.67
C ALA A 72 14.51 -5.29 17.75
N THR A 73 13.52 -4.49 17.38
CA THR A 73 12.56 -3.95 18.34
C THR A 73 11.23 -4.67 18.21
N ARG A 74 10.47 -4.75 19.30
CA ARG A 74 9.14 -5.36 19.31
C ARG A 74 8.14 -4.52 20.08
N MET A 75 6.95 -4.37 19.50
CA MET A 75 5.80 -3.73 20.11
C MET A 75 4.60 -4.67 20.09
N GLU A 76 4.06 -5.01 21.26
CA GLU A 76 2.92 -5.95 21.37
C GLU A 76 1.59 -5.34 20.92
N VAL A 77 1.41 -4.02 21.09
CA VAL A 77 0.14 -3.33 20.79
C VAL A 77 -0.11 -3.10 19.28
N GLY A 78 0.64 -3.79 18.43
CA GLY A 78 0.45 -3.74 16.98
C GLY A 78 -0.87 -4.41 16.55
N SER A 79 -1.32 -4.11 15.35
CA SER A 79 -2.50 -4.75 14.76
C SER A 79 -2.33 -4.98 13.26
N ASP A 80 -3.05 -5.98 12.76
CA ASP A 80 -3.42 -6.13 11.36
C ASP A 80 -4.83 -5.58 11.14
N VAL A 81 -5.02 -4.83 10.05
CA VAL A 81 -6.28 -4.15 9.75
C VAL A 81 -6.73 -4.47 8.33
N ASN A 82 -7.90 -5.07 8.20
CA ASN A 82 -8.54 -5.36 6.92
C ASN A 82 -9.44 -4.19 6.50
N TYR A 83 -8.85 -3.20 5.83
CA TYR A 83 -9.57 -2.03 5.31
C TYR A 83 -10.65 -2.37 4.27
N GLY A 84 -10.54 -3.51 3.59
CA GLY A 84 -11.58 -3.99 2.68
C GLY A 84 -12.86 -4.36 3.43
N SER A 85 -12.71 -5.04 4.57
CA SER A 85 -13.82 -5.35 5.48
C SER A 85 -14.45 -4.08 6.05
N ILE A 86 -13.63 -3.15 6.56
CA ILE A 86 -14.12 -1.84 7.06
C ILE A 86 -14.92 -1.10 5.98
N THR A 87 -14.38 -1.00 4.76
CA THR A 87 -15.04 -0.29 3.65
C THR A 87 -16.39 -0.90 3.32
N LYS A 88 -16.47 -2.24 3.20
CA LYS A 88 -17.74 -2.95 2.94
C LYS A 88 -18.76 -2.68 4.05
N GLN A 89 -18.35 -2.73 5.32
CA GLN A 89 -19.23 -2.50 6.46
C GLN A 89 -19.76 -1.05 6.50
N LEU A 90 -18.88 -0.06 6.31
CA LEU A 90 -19.26 1.35 6.21
C LEU A 90 -20.26 1.59 5.07
N VAL A 91 -19.99 1.05 3.88
CA VAL A 91 -20.86 1.21 2.71
C VAL A 91 -22.20 0.50 2.89
N ASN A 92 -22.20 -0.71 3.47
CA ASN A 92 -23.44 -1.44 3.77
C ASN A 92 -24.32 -0.69 4.76
N HIS A 93 -23.73 -0.05 5.77
CA HIS A 93 -24.48 0.80 6.69
C HIS A 93 -25.05 2.03 5.99
N LEU A 94 -24.27 2.70 5.12
CA LEU A 94 -24.77 3.82 4.33
C LEU A 94 -25.95 3.41 3.43
N ASN A 95 -25.90 2.21 2.81
CA ASN A 95 -26.99 1.69 1.99
C ASN A 95 -28.31 1.46 2.73
N GLN A 96 -28.31 1.44 4.07
CA GLN A 96 -29.54 1.38 4.87
C GLN A 96 -30.24 2.74 4.97
N ASN A 97 -29.56 3.84 4.62
CA ASN A 97 -30.11 5.18 4.65
C ASN A 97 -30.86 5.48 3.33
N PRO A 98 -32.16 5.85 3.36
CA PRO A 98 -32.94 6.15 2.15
C PRO A 98 -32.38 7.34 1.35
N ASN A 99 -31.57 8.21 1.97
CA ASN A 99 -30.95 9.36 1.33
C ASN A 99 -29.57 9.05 0.72
N PHE A 100 -29.10 7.80 0.79
CA PHE A 100 -27.85 7.37 0.18
C PHE A 100 -28.13 6.51 -1.04
N LYS A 101 -27.40 6.77 -2.13
CA LYS A 101 -27.45 5.98 -3.36
C LYS A 101 -26.03 5.59 -3.77
N LEU A 102 -25.79 4.30 -3.90
CA LEU A 102 -24.54 3.76 -4.41
C LEU A 102 -24.73 3.28 -5.85
N GLN A 103 -23.87 3.75 -6.75
CA GLN A 103 -23.79 3.26 -8.12
C GLN A 103 -22.38 2.69 -8.39
N THR A 104 -22.25 1.37 -8.25
CA THR A 104 -21.03 0.66 -8.66
C THR A 104 -21.03 0.37 -10.16
N SER A 105 -19.89 -0.03 -10.72
CA SER A 105 -19.74 -0.25 -12.17
C SER A 105 -20.19 0.95 -13.00
N THR A 106 -19.98 2.15 -12.46
CA THR A 106 -20.39 3.43 -13.06
C THR A 106 -19.16 4.33 -13.07
N GLU A 107 -18.73 4.73 -14.26
CA GLU A 107 -17.53 5.55 -14.47
C GLU A 107 -17.94 6.98 -14.79
N VAL A 108 -17.36 7.95 -14.08
CA VAL A 108 -17.55 9.38 -14.37
C VAL A 108 -16.80 9.73 -15.65
N THR A 109 -17.52 10.32 -16.61
CA THR A 109 -16.99 10.68 -17.93
C THR A 109 -16.89 12.18 -18.14
N GLY A 110 -17.54 12.99 -17.30
CA GLY A 110 -17.47 14.45 -17.36
C GLY A 110 -17.93 15.11 -16.07
N ILE A 111 -17.34 16.25 -15.75
CA ILE A 111 -17.73 17.09 -14.62
C ILE A 111 -17.71 18.54 -15.12
N SER A 112 -18.83 19.25 -15.07
CA SER A 112 -18.88 20.66 -15.49
C SER A 112 -19.68 21.50 -14.50
N GLN A 113 -19.26 22.75 -14.32
CA GLN A 113 -20.03 23.72 -13.54
C GLN A 113 -21.07 24.37 -14.45
N ASN A 114 -22.31 24.42 -13.96
CA ASN A 114 -23.44 25.09 -14.62
C ASN A 114 -23.44 26.61 -14.28
N ASP A 115 -24.20 27.40 -15.03
CA ASP A 115 -24.31 28.85 -14.83
C ASP A 115 -24.81 29.22 -13.41
N ASP A 116 -25.71 28.40 -12.85
CA ASP A 116 -26.24 28.52 -11.49
C ASP A 116 -25.28 28.04 -10.39
N LYS A 117 -24.01 27.79 -10.73
CA LYS A 117 -22.93 27.31 -9.86
C LYS A 117 -23.12 25.91 -9.28
N THR A 118 -24.15 25.18 -9.71
CA THR A 118 -24.23 23.73 -9.48
C THR A 118 -23.31 22.97 -10.44
N TRP A 119 -23.18 21.66 -10.23
CA TRP A 119 -22.34 20.77 -11.02
C TRP A 119 -23.19 19.75 -11.76
N THR A 120 -22.80 19.46 -13.00
CA THR A 120 -23.28 18.31 -13.76
C THR A 120 -22.18 17.26 -13.78
N VAL A 121 -22.50 16.05 -13.32
CA VAL A 121 -21.60 14.89 -13.35
C VAL A 121 -22.17 13.87 -14.32
N SER A 122 -21.51 13.71 -15.46
CA SER A 122 -21.86 12.70 -16.48
C SER A 122 -21.17 11.39 -16.17
N PHE A 123 -21.87 10.28 -16.39
CA PHE A 123 -21.34 8.95 -16.12
C PHE A 123 -21.83 7.90 -17.12
N LYS A 124 -21.09 6.79 -17.19
CA LYS A 124 -21.40 5.61 -18.00
C LYS A 124 -21.48 4.38 -17.10
N ASN A 125 -22.59 3.66 -17.18
CA ASN A 125 -22.71 2.33 -16.57
C ASN A 125 -21.94 1.32 -17.42
N LEU A 126 -20.90 0.71 -16.85
CA LEU A 126 -19.98 -0.18 -17.55
C LEU A 126 -20.58 -1.55 -17.89
N LYS A 127 -21.65 -1.96 -17.21
CA LYS A 127 -22.34 -3.23 -17.49
C LYS A 127 -23.33 -3.13 -18.65
N THR A 128 -24.04 -2.00 -18.73
CA THR A 128 -25.13 -1.79 -19.71
C THR A 128 -24.73 -0.87 -20.86
N GLY A 129 -23.64 -0.13 -20.72
CA GLY A 129 -23.22 0.90 -21.67
C GLY A 129 -24.02 2.20 -21.58
N LYS A 130 -25.12 2.25 -20.80
CA LYS A 130 -25.98 3.44 -20.66
C LYS A 130 -25.19 4.62 -20.10
N THR A 131 -25.35 5.78 -20.71
CA THR A 131 -24.86 7.07 -20.21
C THR A 131 -25.98 7.86 -19.57
N ASP A 132 -25.66 8.62 -18.52
CA ASP A 132 -26.60 9.48 -17.81
C ASP A 132 -25.83 10.60 -17.07
N HIS A 133 -26.54 11.46 -16.37
CA HIS A 133 -25.93 12.52 -15.56
C HIS A 133 -26.70 12.81 -14.27
N VAL A 134 -26.03 13.45 -13.32
CA VAL A 134 -26.65 14.00 -12.10
C VAL A 134 -26.27 15.47 -11.93
N LYS A 135 -27.26 16.29 -11.56
CA LYS A 135 -27.06 17.68 -11.15
C LYS A 135 -26.95 17.76 -9.63
N THR A 136 -25.90 18.39 -9.10
CA THR A 136 -25.64 18.48 -7.66
C THR A 136 -25.05 19.83 -7.27
N ARG A 137 -25.24 20.26 -6.02
CA ARG A 137 -24.63 21.48 -5.48
C ARG A 137 -23.17 21.30 -5.08
N PHE A 138 -22.76 20.06 -4.81
CA PHE A 138 -21.43 19.74 -4.31
C PHE A 138 -20.92 18.42 -4.89
N VAL A 139 -19.62 18.38 -5.20
CA VAL A 139 -18.91 17.21 -5.72
C VAL A 139 -17.70 16.95 -4.83
N PHE A 140 -17.62 15.72 -4.30
CA PHE A 140 -16.45 15.23 -3.57
C PHE A 140 -15.72 14.19 -4.42
N ILE A 141 -14.45 14.46 -4.76
CA ILE A 141 -13.63 13.56 -5.58
C ILE A 141 -12.75 12.69 -4.66
N GLY A 142 -13.28 11.55 -4.23
CA GLY A 142 -12.59 10.53 -3.45
C GLY A 142 -12.03 9.38 -4.27
N ALA A 143 -11.48 9.64 -5.47
CA ALA A 143 -11.25 8.62 -6.50
C ALA A 143 -9.85 7.96 -6.48
N GLY A 144 -9.12 8.06 -5.37
CA GLY A 144 -7.76 7.52 -5.27
C GLY A 144 -6.86 8.03 -6.40
N GLY A 145 -6.21 7.10 -7.13
CA GLY A 145 -5.33 7.46 -8.24
C GLY A 145 -6.02 8.23 -9.38
N ALA A 146 -7.33 8.05 -9.59
CA ALA A 146 -8.08 8.75 -10.62
C ALA A 146 -8.47 10.20 -10.24
N ALA A 147 -8.13 10.66 -9.03
CA ALA A 147 -8.52 11.99 -8.57
C ALA A 147 -8.00 13.11 -9.49
N VAL A 148 -6.74 13.03 -9.95
CA VAL A 148 -6.15 14.03 -10.87
C VAL A 148 -6.95 14.12 -12.17
N LYS A 149 -7.28 12.98 -12.78
CA LYS A 149 -8.07 12.92 -14.02
C LYS A 149 -9.46 13.54 -13.81
N LEU A 150 -10.15 13.20 -12.72
CA LEU A 150 -11.48 13.77 -12.44
C LEU A 150 -11.42 15.26 -12.12
N LEU A 151 -10.37 15.72 -11.43
CA LEU A 151 -10.14 17.16 -11.21
C LEU A 151 -9.91 17.89 -12.52
N GLN A 152 -9.12 17.33 -13.45
CA GLN A 152 -8.92 17.93 -14.77
C GLN A 152 -10.22 18.04 -15.58
N LEU A 153 -11.15 17.06 -15.45
CA LEU A 153 -12.46 17.13 -16.09
C LEU A 153 -13.27 18.36 -15.66
N THR A 154 -13.08 18.87 -14.43
CA THR A 154 -13.81 20.04 -13.91
C THR A 154 -13.53 21.32 -14.68
N GLY A 155 -12.41 21.40 -15.40
CA GLY A 155 -11.95 22.61 -16.09
C GLY A 155 -11.42 23.72 -15.17
N LEU A 156 -11.35 23.49 -13.85
CA LEU A 156 -10.82 24.46 -12.89
C LEU A 156 -9.35 24.80 -13.18
N PRO A 157 -8.95 26.09 -13.19
CA PRO A 157 -7.57 26.49 -13.44
C PRO A 157 -6.55 25.79 -12.54
N GLU A 158 -6.89 25.60 -11.26
CA GLU A 158 -6.06 24.99 -10.23
C GLU A 158 -5.76 23.51 -10.53
N ALA A 159 -6.63 22.83 -11.27
CA ALA A 159 -6.45 21.42 -11.62
C ALA A 159 -5.43 21.20 -12.76
N LYS A 160 -5.12 22.25 -13.55
CA LYS A 160 -4.29 22.13 -14.76
C LYS A 160 -2.82 21.84 -14.47
N GLN A 161 -2.33 22.28 -13.31
CA GLN A 161 -0.93 22.14 -12.91
C GLN A 161 -0.58 20.73 -12.44
N TYR A 162 -1.57 19.94 -12.01
CA TYR A 162 -1.33 18.63 -11.43
C TYR A 162 -1.20 17.55 -12.50
N ALA A 163 -0.26 16.66 -12.28
CA ALA A 163 -0.11 15.38 -12.97
C ALA A 163 -0.09 14.23 -11.97
N GLY A 164 -0.14 13.01 -12.50
CA GLY A 164 -0.05 11.80 -11.71
C GLY A 164 1.01 10.87 -12.26
N PHE A 165 1.91 10.40 -11.40
CA PHE A 165 2.81 9.30 -11.73
C PHE A 165 2.33 8.00 -11.05
N PRO A 166 1.87 7.01 -11.82
CA PRO A 166 1.33 5.77 -11.26
C PRO A 166 2.46 4.86 -10.76
N VAL A 167 2.32 4.38 -9.53
CA VAL A 167 3.22 3.40 -8.90
C VAL A 167 2.36 2.27 -8.33
N GLY A 168 2.60 1.06 -8.81
CA GLY A 168 1.98 -0.15 -8.29
C GLY A 168 2.86 -0.82 -7.24
N GLY A 169 2.24 -1.68 -6.43
CA GLY A 169 2.95 -2.60 -5.55
C GLY A 169 2.48 -4.03 -5.77
N GLU A 170 3.40 -4.97 -5.78
CA GLU A 170 3.16 -6.40 -5.74
C GLU A 170 3.71 -6.99 -4.44
N PHE A 171 3.11 -8.10 -4.02
CA PHE A 171 3.55 -8.86 -2.86
C PHE A 171 3.65 -10.33 -3.22
N LEU A 172 4.67 -11.00 -2.71
CA LEU A 172 4.63 -12.45 -2.58
C LEU A 172 3.68 -12.78 -1.44
N ILE A 173 2.72 -13.67 -1.68
CA ILE A 173 1.75 -14.11 -0.68
C ILE A 173 1.74 -15.62 -0.58
N THR A 174 1.61 -16.12 0.66
CA THR A 174 1.39 -17.52 0.95
C THR A 174 0.30 -17.71 1.99
N ASP A 175 -0.45 -18.78 1.82
CA ASP A 175 -1.41 -19.34 2.76
C ASP A 175 -1.08 -20.78 3.16
N ASN A 176 0.18 -21.21 2.93
CA ASN A 176 0.64 -22.51 3.39
C ASN A 176 0.51 -22.57 4.94
N PRO A 177 -0.25 -23.54 5.49
CA PRO A 177 -0.42 -23.70 6.94
C PRO A 177 0.89 -23.86 7.71
N ALA A 178 1.89 -24.53 7.13
CA ALA A 178 3.19 -24.74 7.77
C ALA A 178 3.96 -23.43 7.97
N ILE A 179 3.84 -22.49 7.03
CA ILE A 179 4.49 -21.17 7.11
C ILE A 179 3.65 -20.22 7.98
N THR A 180 2.34 -20.15 7.71
CA THR A 180 1.44 -19.22 8.42
C THR A 180 1.32 -19.55 9.91
N ALA A 181 1.44 -20.81 10.33
CA ALA A 181 1.44 -21.18 11.75
C ALA A 181 2.65 -20.64 12.52
N GLN A 182 3.81 -20.53 11.85
CA GLN A 182 5.07 -20.09 12.45
C GLN A 182 5.21 -18.56 12.51
N HIS A 183 4.38 -17.81 11.76
CA HIS A 183 4.49 -16.36 11.66
C HIS A 183 3.27 -15.65 12.23
N THR A 184 3.41 -14.96 13.35
CA THR A 184 2.33 -14.15 13.96
C THR A 184 2.86 -12.78 14.34
N ALA A 185 3.48 -12.09 13.39
CA ALA A 185 3.99 -10.74 13.54
C ALA A 185 3.94 -9.99 12.20
N LYS A 186 4.16 -8.68 12.27
CA LYS A 186 4.58 -7.85 11.13
C LYS A 186 6.04 -7.50 11.34
N VAL A 187 6.91 -7.95 10.45
CA VAL A 187 8.36 -7.75 10.57
C VAL A 187 8.81 -6.80 9.49
N TYR A 188 9.18 -5.60 9.89
CA TYR A 188 9.62 -4.51 9.02
C TYR A 188 11.13 -4.46 8.96
N GLY A 189 11.66 -4.45 7.74
CA GLY A 189 13.05 -4.21 7.47
C GLY A 189 13.46 -2.74 7.57
N ARG A 190 14.62 -2.46 6.98
CA ARG A 190 15.05 -1.11 6.64
C ARG A 190 15.09 -0.98 5.12
N ALA A 191 14.58 0.13 4.60
CA ALA A 191 14.77 0.48 3.19
C ALA A 191 16.26 0.63 2.87
N GLU A 192 16.66 0.19 1.68
CA GLU A 192 18.01 0.46 1.15
C GLU A 192 18.22 1.96 0.93
N LEU A 193 19.49 2.38 0.91
CA LEU A 193 19.83 3.79 0.69
C LEU A 193 19.30 4.23 -0.68
N GLY A 194 18.52 5.32 -0.73
CA GLY A 194 17.92 5.85 -1.96
C GLY A 194 16.54 5.25 -2.30
N ALA A 195 16.10 4.19 -1.61
CA ALA A 195 14.74 3.69 -1.78
C ALA A 195 13.72 4.67 -1.17
N PRO A 196 12.50 4.79 -1.76
CA PRO A 196 11.43 5.60 -1.19
C PRO A 196 11.13 5.13 0.24
N PRO A 197 10.78 6.04 1.17
CA PRO A 197 10.48 5.67 2.56
C PRO A 197 9.30 4.69 2.71
N MET A 198 8.53 4.48 1.64
CA MET A 198 7.37 3.58 1.58
C MET A 198 7.70 2.19 0.99
N SER A 199 8.92 1.97 0.51
CA SER A 199 9.38 0.71 -0.09
C SER A 199 10.15 -0.17 0.89
N VAL A 200 9.83 -0.08 2.17
CA VAL A 200 10.48 -0.89 3.21
C VAL A 200 10.01 -2.34 3.05
N PRO A 201 10.90 -3.29 2.75
CA PRO A 201 10.52 -4.70 2.69
C PRO A 201 10.05 -5.17 4.05
N HIS A 202 8.95 -5.92 4.07
CA HIS A 202 8.36 -6.45 5.29
C HIS A 202 7.76 -7.84 5.05
N ILE A 203 7.86 -8.72 6.05
CA ILE A 203 7.17 -10.01 6.09
C ILE A 203 6.05 -9.97 7.13
N ASP A 204 4.81 -9.96 6.65
CA ASP A 204 3.65 -9.58 7.44
C ASP A 204 2.60 -10.67 7.51
N THR A 205 2.13 -10.94 8.72
CA THR A 205 0.87 -11.66 8.94
C THR A 205 -0.31 -10.78 8.52
N ARG A 206 -1.21 -11.29 7.69
CA ARG A 206 -2.50 -10.66 7.36
C ARG A 206 -3.66 -11.62 7.64
N TYR A 207 -4.76 -11.08 8.14
CA TYR A 207 -6.03 -11.78 8.31
C TYR A 207 -7.04 -11.22 7.31
N ILE A 208 -7.36 -12.01 6.30
CA ILE A 208 -8.25 -11.61 5.21
C ILE A 208 -9.37 -12.64 5.15
N ASP A 209 -10.62 -12.17 5.30
CA ASP A 209 -11.83 -12.99 5.19
C ASP A 209 -11.77 -14.31 6.00
N GLY A 210 -11.29 -14.22 7.25
CA GLY A 210 -11.19 -15.34 8.18
C GLY A 210 -9.97 -16.25 7.99
N LYS A 211 -9.13 -15.99 6.98
CA LYS A 211 -7.93 -16.77 6.67
C LYS A 211 -6.65 -15.98 6.97
N LYS A 212 -5.64 -16.69 7.47
CA LYS A 212 -4.31 -16.15 7.76
C LYS A 212 -3.41 -16.29 6.52
N TYR A 213 -2.70 -15.23 6.21
CA TYR A 213 -1.71 -15.16 5.13
C TYR A 213 -0.40 -14.60 5.67
N VAL A 214 0.71 -14.93 5.00
CA VAL A 214 1.98 -14.22 5.13
C VAL A 214 2.29 -13.54 3.81
N LEU A 215 2.63 -12.26 3.87
CA LEU A 215 2.95 -11.43 2.70
C LEU A 215 4.37 -10.89 2.82
N PHE A 216 5.09 -10.86 1.71
CA PHE A 216 6.39 -10.22 1.58
C PHE A 216 6.42 -9.20 0.44
N GLY A 217 7.06 -8.05 0.68
CA GLY A 217 7.16 -6.94 -0.27
C GLY A 217 7.12 -5.58 0.46
N PRO A 218 6.69 -4.49 -0.19
CA PRO A 218 6.24 -4.44 -1.58
C PRO A 218 7.40 -4.53 -2.59
N PHE A 219 7.14 -5.14 -3.75
CA PHE A 219 7.93 -4.95 -4.96
C PHE A 219 7.27 -3.87 -5.80
N ALA A 220 8.04 -2.87 -6.25
CA ALA A 220 7.45 -1.81 -7.06
C ALA A 220 7.10 -2.35 -8.46
N THR A 221 5.92 -1.97 -8.95
CA THR A 221 5.53 -2.23 -10.33
C THR A 221 5.17 -0.95 -11.07
N TYR A 222 5.33 -1.01 -12.39
CA TYR A 222 4.95 0.07 -13.29
C TYR A 222 3.69 -0.32 -14.05
N SER A 223 2.75 0.62 -14.13
CA SER A 223 1.58 0.49 -14.99
C SER A 223 1.12 1.89 -15.38
N ASN A 224 0.72 2.07 -16.63
CA ASN A 224 0.14 3.33 -17.11
C ASN A 224 -1.25 3.61 -16.52
N LYS A 225 -1.85 2.64 -15.81
CA LYS A 225 -3.18 2.76 -15.19
C LYS A 225 -3.11 3.59 -13.92
N PHE A 226 -4.16 4.36 -13.65
CA PHE A 226 -4.28 5.07 -12.36
C PHE A 226 -5.08 4.26 -11.33
N LEU A 227 -5.80 3.23 -11.78
CA LEU A 227 -6.63 2.34 -10.97
C LEU A 227 -6.36 0.87 -11.34
N LYS A 228 -6.57 -0.07 -10.40
CA LYS A 228 -6.38 -1.52 -10.65
C LYS A 228 -7.06 -2.02 -11.93
N ASN A 229 -8.27 -1.52 -12.19
CA ASN A 229 -9.08 -1.82 -13.39
C ASN A 229 -9.17 -0.61 -14.34
N GLY A 230 -8.14 0.23 -14.39
CA GLY A 230 -8.07 1.44 -15.21
C GLY A 230 -7.53 1.23 -16.63
N SER A 231 -7.29 2.34 -17.34
CA SER A 231 -6.86 2.35 -18.74
C SER A 231 -5.34 2.50 -18.88
N GLN A 232 -4.73 1.80 -19.85
CA GLN A 232 -3.32 2.01 -20.19
C GLN A 232 -3.05 3.40 -20.79
N LEU A 233 -4.09 4.16 -21.10
CA LEU A 233 -4.00 5.54 -21.58
C LEU A 233 -4.12 6.58 -20.45
N ASP A 234 -4.29 6.18 -19.19
CA ASP A 234 -4.54 7.13 -18.09
C ASP A 234 -3.38 8.13 -17.92
N LEU A 235 -2.12 7.65 -17.93
CA LEU A 235 -0.95 8.54 -17.87
C LEU A 235 -0.91 9.55 -19.01
N LEU A 236 -1.14 9.10 -20.26
CA LEU A 236 -1.17 9.97 -21.43
C LEU A 236 -2.30 10.99 -21.34
N ALA A 237 -3.50 10.55 -20.93
CA ALA A 237 -4.66 11.42 -20.78
C ALA A 237 -4.50 12.46 -19.66
N SER A 238 -3.68 12.16 -18.63
CA SER A 238 -3.38 13.10 -17.55
C SER A 238 -2.33 14.15 -17.92
N THR A 239 -1.52 13.86 -18.96
CA THR A 239 -0.43 14.74 -19.40
C THR A 239 -0.98 15.84 -20.31
N ASN A 240 -0.63 17.09 -20.03
CA ASN A 240 -1.05 18.26 -20.79
C ASN A 240 0.09 19.30 -20.88
N LYS A 241 -0.06 20.31 -21.75
CA LYS A 241 0.99 21.33 -21.97
C LYS A 241 1.43 22.06 -20.70
N SER A 242 0.55 22.16 -19.70
CA SER A 242 0.81 22.85 -18.44
C SER A 242 1.57 21.98 -17.42
N ASN A 243 1.57 20.65 -17.55
CA ASN A 243 2.20 19.75 -16.58
C ASN A 243 3.39 18.93 -17.13
N VAL A 244 3.66 18.94 -18.44
CA VAL A 244 4.85 18.25 -19.02
C VAL A 244 6.17 18.76 -18.45
N LEU A 245 6.32 20.08 -18.32
CA LEU A 245 7.55 20.66 -17.78
C LEU A 245 7.70 20.32 -16.28
N PRO A 246 6.69 20.51 -15.41
CA PRO A 246 6.70 20.01 -14.03
C PRO A 246 7.02 18.51 -13.90
N MET A 247 6.41 17.64 -14.71
CA MET A 247 6.68 16.21 -14.71
C MET A 247 8.15 15.88 -15.03
N THR A 248 8.72 16.58 -16.01
CA THR A 248 10.11 16.39 -16.42
C THR A 248 11.07 16.86 -15.32
N THR A 249 10.79 18.02 -14.72
CA THR A 249 11.58 18.56 -13.59
C THR A 249 11.58 17.60 -12.42
N VAL A 250 10.42 17.08 -12.00
CA VAL A 250 10.34 16.11 -10.90
C VAL A 250 11.09 14.81 -11.23
N GLY A 251 11.02 14.34 -12.47
CA GLY A 251 11.80 13.17 -12.92
C GLY A 251 13.32 13.39 -12.80
N LEU A 252 13.80 14.59 -13.16
CA LEU A 252 15.22 14.96 -13.06
C LEU A 252 15.69 15.21 -11.63
N GLU A 253 14.83 15.76 -10.77
CA GLU A 253 15.13 16.00 -9.36
C GLU A 253 15.09 14.71 -8.52
N ASN A 254 14.44 13.66 -9.02
CA ASN A 254 14.23 12.39 -8.31
C ASN A 254 14.81 11.19 -9.07
N LEU A 255 15.98 11.35 -9.69
CA LEU A 255 16.61 10.28 -10.49
C LEU A 255 16.87 8.99 -9.71
N ASP A 256 17.19 9.08 -8.42
CA ASP A 256 17.42 7.89 -7.58
C ASP A 256 16.12 7.09 -7.38
N LEU A 257 15.00 7.78 -7.18
CA LEU A 257 13.67 7.18 -7.14
C LEU A 257 13.35 6.50 -8.48
N VAL A 258 13.59 7.17 -9.61
CA VAL A 258 13.34 6.60 -10.95
C VAL A 258 14.19 5.35 -11.17
N LYS A 259 15.49 5.39 -10.88
CA LYS A 259 16.39 4.23 -10.99
C LYS A 259 15.93 3.06 -10.13
N TYR A 260 15.54 3.34 -8.88
CA TYR A 260 15.01 2.33 -7.97
C TYR A 260 13.71 1.70 -8.51
N LEU A 261 12.77 2.52 -8.98
CA LEU A 261 11.52 1.99 -9.54
C LEU A 261 11.77 1.13 -10.79
N VAL A 262 12.69 1.54 -11.66
CA VAL A 262 13.09 0.75 -12.83
C VAL A 262 13.73 -0.58 -12.41
N SER A 263 14.63 -0.59 -11.42
CA SER A 263 15.25 -1.84 -10.97
C SER A 263 14.23 -2.82 -10.39
N GLN A 264 13.28 -2.34 -9.60
CA GLN A 264 12.20 -3.15 -9.04
C GLN A 264 11.28 -3.75 -10.12
N VAL A 265 10.96 -2.98 -11.16
CA VAL A 265 10.12 -3.43 -12.27
C VAL A 265 10.81 -4.52 -13.10
N MET A 266 12.13 -4.46 -13.21
CA MET A 266 12.93 -5.43 -13.96
C MET A 266 13.23 -6.72 -13.17
N MET A 267 12.82 -6.82 -11.90
CA MET A 267 13.05 -8.02 -11.09
C MET A 267 12.35 -9.25 -11.69
N SER A 268 13.10 -10.35 -11.80
CA SER A 268 12.55 -11.67 -12.08
C SER A 268 11.87 -12.27 -10.85
N ASP A 269 11.13 -13.37 -11.03
CA ASP A 269 10.55 -14.11 -9.89
C ASP A 269 11.64 -14.66 -8.96
N GLU A 270 12.80 -15.04 -9.51
CA GLU A 270 13.95 -15.47 -8.74
C GLU A 270 14.54 -14.33 -7.91
N ASP A 271 14.66 -13.12 -8.47
CA ASP A 271 15.12 -11.95 -7.72
C ASP A 271 14.19 -11.63 -6.55
N ARG A 272 12.87 -11.67 -6.78
CA ARG A 272 11.87 -11.45 -5.73
C ARG A 272 11.95 -12.51 -4.63
N LEU A 273 12.16 -13.76 -5.00
CA LEU A 273 12.37 -14.85 -4.05
C LEU A 273 13.67 -14.68 -3.27
N ASN A 274 14.74 -14.20 -3.90
CA ASN A 274 16.02 -13.94 -3.23
C ASN A 274 15.90 -12.78 -2.23
N GLU A 275 15.11 -11.73 -2.52
CA GLU A 275 14.77 -10.70 -1.53
C GLU A 275 13.99 -11.29 -0.35
N LEU A 276 13.03 -12.18 -0.61
CA LEU A 276 12.31 -12.88 0.46
C LEU A 276 13.28 -13.71 1.30
N ARG A 277 14.26 -14.40 0.70
CA ARG A 277 15.26 -15.22 1.41
C ARG A 277 16.13 -14.42 2.37
N LYS A 278 16.33 -13.11 2.14
CA LYS A 278 16.97 -12.23 3.13
C LYS A 278 16.19 -12.16 4.45
N TYR A 279 14.86 -12.35 4.40
CA TYR A 279 13.95 -12.34 5.55
C TYR A 279 13.45 -13.71 5.96
N TYR A 280 13.41 -14.69 5.07
CA TYR A 280 13.00 -16.06 5.35
C TYR A 280 13.92 -17.03 4.59
N PRO A 281 15.06 -17.42 5.19
CA PRO A 281 16.12 -18.18 4.50
C PRO A 281 15.62 -19.43 3.76
N ASP A 282 14.68 -20.16 4.37
CA ASP A 282 14.13 -21.41 3.83
C ASP A 282 13.00 -21.22 2.81
N ALA A 283 12.75 -20.00 2.33
CA ALA A 283 11.69 -19.74 1.37
C ALA A 283 11.88 -20.56 0.08
N LYS A 284 10.87 -21.36 -0.26
CA LYS A 284 10.77 -22.18 -1.47
C LYS A 284 9.81 -21.56 -2.47
N ALA A 285 10.18 -21.53 -3.74
CA ALA A 285 9.38 -20.90 -4.78
C ALA A 285 7.93 -21.42 -4.83
N GLU A 286 7.73 -22.73 -4.68
CA GLU A 286 6.41 -23.38 -4.77
C GLU A 286 5.39 -22.89 -3.71
N ASP A 287 5.85 -22.32 -2.60
CA ASP A 287 4.98 -21.87 -1.51
C ASP A 287 4.44 -20.46 -1.71
N TRP A 288 4.96 -19.70 -2.69
CA TRP A 288 4.67 -18.28 -2.85
C TRP A 288 4.12 -17.97 -4.24
N ARG A 289 3.19 -17.03 -4.28
CA ARG A 289 2.64 -16.49 -5.52
C ARG A 289 2.64 -14.97 -5.49
N LEU A 290 2.75 -14.34 -6.65
CA LEU A 290 2.56 -12.90 -6.76
C LEU A 290 1.09 -12.54 -6.59
N SER A 291 0.85 -11.45 -5.86
CA SER A 291 -0.46 -10.85 -5.66
C SER A 291 -0.37 -9.34 -5.87
N GLN A 292 -1.19 -8.85 -6.80
CA GLN A 292 -1.27 -7.42 -7.09
C GLN A 292 -1.84 -6.65 -5.90
N GLY A 293 -1.02 -5.75 -5.35
CA GLY A 293 -1.38 -4.83 -4.29
C GLY A 293 -2.23 -3.64 -4.76
N GLY A 294 -2.24 -2.57 -3.98
CA GLY A 294 -2.84 -1.30 -4.35
C GLY A 294 -2.09 -0.63 -5.51
N GLN A 295 -2.80 0.22 -6.26
CA GLN A 295 -2.17 1.15 -7.19
C GLN A 295 -2.29 2.55 -6.61
N ARG A 296 -1.16 3.25 -6.55
CA ARG A 296 -1.07 4.63 -6.07
C ARG A 296 -0.70 5.53 -7.23
N VAL A 297 -1.16 6.77 -7.18
CA VAL A 297 -0.66 7.83 -8.04
C VAL A 297 0.03 8.85 -7.16
N GLN A 298 1.29 9.13 -7.46
CA GLN A 298 2.02 10.22 -6.84
C GLN A 298 1.66 11.51 -7.58
N ILE A 299 1.11 12.49 -6.85
CA ILE A 299 0.80 13.80 -7.43
C ILE A 299 2.12 14.52 -7.69
N ILE A 300 2.20 15.10 -8.88
CA ILE A 300 3.27 15.99 -9.35
C ILE A 300 2.65 17.36 -9.61
#